data_AF-A0A7J8IZJ6-F1
#
_entry.id   AF-A0A7J8IZJ6-F1
#
_cell.length_a   1.000
_cell.length_b   1.000
_cell.length_c   1.000
_cell.angle_alpha   90.00
_cell.angle_beta   90.00
_cell.angle_gamma   90.00
#
_symmetry.space_group_name_H-M   'P 1'
#
loop_
_entity.id
_entity.type
_entity.pdbx_description
1 polymer ?
#
loop_
_entity_poly.entity_id
_entity_poly.type
_entity_poly.pdbx_seq_one_letter_code
_entity_poly.pdbx_strand_id
1 'polypeptide(L)'
;MDTQLPTLLITECVLVYMTPEQSANLIKWAASVFGTAMFINYEQVNMDDRFGQIMIENLRRRQCDLAGVETCKSLDSQKERLLANGWETAAAVNMMELYSRLPQTEVSRIESLEFLDELELLEQLMRHYCLCWATKGGSELGLTEITF
;
A
#
# COMPACT_ATOMS: atom_id res chain seq x y z
N MET A 1 -3.48 13.57 21.29
CA MET A 1 -3.91 12.33 20.63
C MET A 1 -4.31 11.37 21.73
N ASP A 2 -5.55 10.89 21.73
CA ASP A 2 -6.02 9.91 22.72
C ASP A 2 -5.73 8.51 22.19
N THR A 3 -4.89 7.76 22.91
CA THR A 3 -4.42 6.44 22.48
C THR A 3 -5.39 5.31 22.86
N GLN A 4 -6.46 5.62 23.59
CA GLN A 4 -7.50 4.66 23.97
C GLN A 4 -8.59 4.52 22.91
N LEU A 5 -8.66 5.43 21.94
CA LEU A 5 -9.65 5.40 20.87
C LEU A 5 -9.18 4.53 19.70
N PRO A 6 -10.08 3.78 19.04
CA PRO A 6 -9.80 3.14 17.76
C PRO A 6 -9.26 4.15 16.75
N THR A 7 -8.09 3.87 16.18
CA THR A 7 -7.40 4.84 15.31
C THR A 7 -7.01 4.22 13.97
N LEU A 8 -7.37 4.90 12.88
CA LEU A 8 -6.89 4.60 11.53
C LEU A 8 -5.68 5.48 11.21
N LEU A 9 -4.56 4.85 10.84
CA LEU A 9 -3.38 5.53 10.32
C LEU A 9 -3.26 5.27 8.82
N ILE A 10 -2.90 6.30 8.06
CA ILE A 10 -2.79 6.23 6.60
C ILE A 10 -1.40 6.71 6.18
N THR A 11 -0.73 5.89 5.37
CA THR A 11 0.49 6.24 4.66
C THR A 11 0.25 6.07 3.17
N GLU A 12 -0.03 7.16 2.47
CA GLU A 12 -0.32 7.18 1.05
C GLU A 12 0.89 7.74 0.29
N CYS A 13 1.65 6.85 -0.35
CA CYS A 13 2.95 7.11 -0.97
C CYS A 13 3.92 7.81 -0.01
N VAL A 14 4.16 7.23 1.18
CA VAL A 14 5.04 7.82 2.20
C VAL A 14 6.18 6.90 2.59
N LEU A 15 5.91 5.63 2.93
CA LEU A 15 6.92 4.78 3.57
C LEU A 15 8.09 4.42 2.65
N VAL A 16 7.86 4.38 1.33
CA VAL A 16 8.90 4.16 0.32
C VAL A 16 10.02 5.23 0.32
N TYR A 17 9.77 6.42 0.86
CA TYR A 17 10.76 7.52 0.88
C TYR A 17 11.68 7.52 2.10
N MET A 18 11.40 6.68 3.09
CA MET A 18 12.24 6.49 4.26
C MET A 18 12.95 5.15 4.17
N THR A 19 14.02 4.99 4.95
CA THR A 19 14.74 3.71 4.94
C THR A 19 13.81 2.58 5.46
N PRO A 20 14.09 1.33 5.08
CA PRO A 20 13.37 0.15 5.57
C PRO A 20 13.31 0.12 7.11
N GLU A 21 14.41 0.47 7.78
CA GLU A 21 14.49 0.60 9.23
C GLU A 21 13.56 1.70 9.77
N GLN A 22 13.59 2.91 9.18
CA GLN A 22 12.75 4.03 9.62
C GLN A 22 11.26 3.71 9.49
N SER A 23 10.87 3.12 8.37
CA SER A 23 9.47 2.71 8.15
C SER A 23 9.04 1.59 9.07
N ALA A 24 9.88 0.57 9.29
CA ALA A 24 9.59 -0.48 10.26
C ALA A 24 9.40 0.10 11.67
N ASN A 25 10.26 1.04 12.07
CA ASN A 25 10.13 1.75 13.35
C ASN A 25 8.82 2.54 13.45
N LEU A 26 8.38 3.21 12.38
CA LEU A 26 7.10 3.92 12.35
C LEU A 26 5.90 2.98 12.45
N ILE A 27 5.90 1.89 11.68
CA ILE A 27 4.85 0.85 11.70
C ILE A 27 4.77 0.23 13.10
N LYS A 28 5.92 -0.11 13.70
CA LYS A 28 6.02 -0.69 15.04
C LYS A 28 5.57 0.27 16.13
N TRP A 29 5.96 1.53 16.02
CA TRP A 29 5.49 2.58 16.92
C TRP A 29 3.96 2.66 16.90
N ALA A 30 3.35 2.74 15.71
CA ALA A 30 1.88 2.80 15.58
C ALA A 30 1.20 1.59 16.24
N ALA A 31 1.69 0.37 15.97
CA ALA A 31 1.18 -0.85 16.60
C ALA A 31 1.37 -0.89 18.12
N SER A 32 2.36 -0.19 18.66
CA SER A 32 2.62 -0.13 20.12
C SER A 32 1.82 0.94 20.84
N VAL A 33 1.42 2.01 20.15
CA VAL A 33 0.73 3.16 20.76
C VAL A 33 -0.76 2.89 20.94
N PHE A 34 -1.39 2.23 19.98
CA PHE A 34 -2.84 2.04 19.95
C PHE A 34 -3.23 0.60 20.29
N GLY A 35 -4.15 0.44 21.24
CA GLY A 35 -4.70 -0.88 21.60
C GLY A 35 -5.69 -1.42 20.57
N THR A 36 -6.34 -0.55 19.79
CA THR A 36 -7.19 -0.91 18.65
C THR A 36 -6.88 0.03 17.49
N ALA A 37 -6.41 -0.51 16.38
CA ALA A 37 -6.00 0.30 15.24
C ALA A 37 -6.12 -0.41 13.90
N MET A 38 -6.14 0.41 12.86
CA MET A 38 -5.97 0.00 11.47
C MET A 38 -4.84 0.82 10.84
N PHE A 39 -4.06 0.20 9.97
CA PHE A 39 -3.05 0.86 9.15
C PHE A 39 -3.41 0.67 7.69
N ILE A 40 -3.39 1.74 6.90
CA ILE A 40 -3.49 1.67 5.45
C ILE A 40 -2.17 2.15 4.87
N ASN A 41 -1.59 1.36 3.99
CA ASN A 41 -0.41 1.72 3.22
C ASN A 41 -0.71 1.60 1.73
N TYR A 42 -0.53 2.68 0.99
CA TYR A 42 -0.55 2.68 -0.47
C TYR A 42 0.82 3.08 -0.98
N GLU A 43 1.50 2.22 -1.73
CA GLU A 43 2.80 2.53 -2.35
C GLU A 43 3.15 1.49 -3.42
N GLN A 44 4.37 1.51 -3.91
CA GLN A 44 4.85 0.60 -4.94
C GLN A 44 4.88 -0.87 -4.47
N VAL A 45 4.81 -1.78 -5.44
CA VAL A 45 5.00 -3.22 -5.29
C VAL A 45 5.62 -3.81 -6.55
N ASN A 46 6.15 -5.03 -6.50
CA ASN A 46 6.74 -5.72 -7.65
C ASN A 46 7.93 -4.95 -8.27
N MET A 47 8.70 -4.23 -7.47
CA MET A 47 9.77 -3.33 -7.95
C MET A 47 11.05 -4.04 -8.43
N ASP A 48 11.11 -5.37 -8.33
CA ASP A 48 12.28 -6.19 -8.70
C ASP A 48 12.36 -6.49 -10.21
N ASP A 49 11.36 -6.10 -11.01
CA ASP A 49 11.32 -6.36 -12.45
C ASP A 49 11.91 -5.20 -13.30
N ARG A 50 11.95 -5.39 -14.63
CA ARG A 50 12.48 -4.36 -15.55
C ARG A 50 11.72 -3.04 -15.49
N PHE A 51 10.40 -3.08 -15.31
CA PHE A 51 9.59 -1.87 -15.22
C PHE A 51 9.83 -1.14 -13.89
N GLY A 52 9.91 -1.88 -12.79
CA GLY A 52 10.33 -1.35 -11.49
C GLY A 52 11.67 -0.63 -11.55
N GLN A 53 12.67 -1.23 -12.22
CA GLN A 53 13.98 -0.58 -12.41
C GLN A 53 13.89 0.72 -13.23
N ILE A 54 13.09 0.72 -14.31
CA ILE A 54 12.85 1.93 -15.11
C ILE A 54 12.16 3.02 -14.27
N MET A 55 11.18 2.64 -13.43
CA MET A 55 10.49 3.56 -12.52
C MET A 55 11.47 4.20 -11.53
N ILE A 56 12.33 3.40 -10.90
CA ILE A 56 13.37 3.87 -9.97
C ILE A 56 14.30 4.85 -10.67
N GLU A 57 14.80 4.51 -11.86
CA GLU A 57 15.69 5.38 -12.62
C GLU A 57 15.02 6.72 -12.99
N ASN A 58 13.76 6.67 -13.42
CA ASN A 58 12.98 7.85 -13.78
C ASN A 58 12.77 8.79 -12.58
N LEU A 59 12.54 8.26 -11.37
CA LEU A 59 12.41 9.05 -10.16
C LEU A 59 13.75 9.64 -9.71
N ARG A 60 14.84 8.85 -9.77
CA ARG A 60 16.20 9.34 -9.47
C ARG A 60 16.62 10.49 -10.38
N ARG A 61 16.29 10.45 -11.67
CA ARG A 61 16.53 11.56 -12.61
C ARG A 61 15.82 12.86 -12.20
N ARG A 62 14.75 12.76 -11.40
CA ARG A 62 14.01 13.89 -10.82
C ARG A 62 14.46 14.22 -9.39
N GLN A 63 15.62 13.72 -8.96
CA GLN A 63 16.17 13.91 -7.61
C GLN A 63 15.25 13.36 -6.51
N CYS A 64 14.49 12.32 -6.82
CA CYS A 64 13.58 11.63 -5.92
C CYS A 64 14.05 10.19 -5.76
N ASP A 65 14.75 9.89 -4.67
CA ASP A 65 15.22 8.53 -4.38
C ASP A 65 14.21 7.76 -3.53
N LEU A 66 14.04 6.47 -3.82
CA LEU A 66 13.14 5.58 -3.11
C LEU A 66 13.95 4.77 -2.07
N ALA A 67 14.26 5.41 -0.94
CA ALA A 67 15.11 4.82 0.09
C ALA A 67 14.58 3.46 0.63
N GLY A 68 13.28 3.24 0.58
CA GLY A 68 12.60 2.05 1.07
C GLY A 68 12.23 1.02 -0.01
N VAL A 69 12.70 1.17 -1.25
CA VAL A 69 12.24 0.35 -2.39
C VAL A 69 12.45 -1.15 -2.21
N GLU A 70 13.44 -1.57 -1.42
CA GLU A 70 13.67 -3.00 -1.12
C GLU A 70 12.49 -3.66 -0.39
N THR A 71 11.63 -2.88 0.27
CA THR A 71 10.41 -3.39 0.92
C THR A 71 9.26 -3.61 -0.06
N CYS A 72 9.35 -3.02 -1.26
CA CYS A 72 8.32 -3.04 -2.32
C CYS A 72 8.48 -4.23 -3.29
N LYS A 73 8.98 -5.37 -2.79
CA LYS A 73 9.30 -6.55 -3.61
C LYS A 73 8.05 -7.28 -4.10
N SER A 74 7.07 -7.52 -3.24
CA SER A 74 5.84 -8.23 -3.57
C SER A 74 4.71 -7.89 -2.59
N LEU A 75 3.48 -8.31 -2.88
CA LEU A 75 2.37 -8.18 -1.93
C LEU A 75 2.67 -8.93 -0.62
N ASP A 76 3.38 -10.06 -0.69
CA ASP A 76 3.78 -10.82 0.49
C ASP A 76 4.82 -10.08 1.33
N SER A 77 5.80 -9.40 0.72
CA SER A 77 6.75 -8.58 1.49
C SER A 77 6.06 -7.40 2.17
N GLN A 78 5.06 -6.79 1.53
CA GLN A 78 4.28 -5.71 2.14
C GLN A 78 3.44 -6.19 3.33
N LYS A 79 2.78 -7.34 3.22
CA LYS A 79 2.06 -7.95 4.36
C LYS A 79 3.00 -8.33 5.49
N GLU A 80 4.12 -9.00 5.17
CA GLU A 80 5.10 -9.45 6.17
C GLU A 80 5.69 -8.26 6.94
N ARG A 81 5.95 -7.15 6.27
CA ARG A 81 6.42 -5.91 6.90
C ARG A 81 5.44 -5.38 7.95
N LEU A 82 4.12 -5.50 7.73
CA LEU A 82 3.12 -5.10 8.72
C LEU A 82 3.08 -6.12 9.88
N LEU A 83 2.98 -7.41 9.57
CA LEU A 83 2.90 -8.49 10.57
C LEU A 83 4.13 -8.53 11.50
N ALA A 84 5.33 -8.47 10.92
CA ALA A 84 6.60 -8.49 11.67
C ALA A 84 6.77 -7.26 12.59
N ASN A 85 6.01 -6.18 12.36
CA ASN A 85 6.06 -4.95 13.14
C ASN A 85 4.84 -4.78 14.06
N GLY A 86 4.21 -5.88 14.48
CA GLY A 86 3.28 -5.91 15.62
C GLY A 86 1.80 -5.75 15.27
N TRP A 87 1.45 -5.88 13.98
CA TRP A 87 0.07 -5.98 13.51
C TRP A 87 -0.40 -7.44 13.51
N GLU A 88 -1.69 -7.66 13.77
CA GLU A 88 -2.26 -9.01 13.95
C GLU A 88 -2.77 -9.61 12.64
N THR A 89 -3.31 -8.77 11.75
CA THR A 89 -3.70 -9.17 10.40
C THR A 89 -3.07 -8.24 9.37
N ALA A 90 -2.89 -8.74 8.15
CA ALA A 90 -2.47 -7.95 7.01
C ALA A 90 -3.05 -8.51 5.72
N ALA A 91 -3.58 -7.63 4.89
CA ALA A 91 -4.04 -7.92 3.55
C ALA A 91 -3.45 -6.90 2.57
N ALA A 92 -3.33 -7.31 1.32
CA ALA A 92 -2.73 -6.49 0.27
C ALA A 92 -3.31 -6.90 -1.09
N VAL A 93 -3.53 -5.90 -1.93
CA VAL A 93 -3.97 -6.07 -3.32
C VAL A 93 -3.18 -5.14 -4.22
N ASN A 94 -2.81 -5.57 -5.43
CA ASN A 94 -2.25 -4.63 -6.41
C ASN A 94 -3.37 -3.78 -7.04
N MET A 95 -3.04 -2.60 -7.55
CA MET A 95 -4.07 -1.68 -8.03
C MET A 95 -4.81 -2.19 -9.27
N MET A 96 -4.23 -3.12 -10.04
CA MET A 96 -4.93 -3.71 -11.18
C MET A 96 -6.03 -4.66 -10.73
N GLU A 97 -5.77 -5.47 -9.71
CA GLU A 97 -6.78 -6.33 -9.08
C GLU A 97 -7.88 -5.48 -8.42
N LEU A 98 -7.53 -4.39 -7.73
CA LEU A 98 -8.52 -3.44 -7.19
C LEU A 98 -9.37 -2.83 -8.30
N TYR A 99 -8.74 -2.31 -9.36
CA TYR A 99 -9.43 -1.73 -10.51
C TYR A 99 -10.41 -2.72 -11.14
N SER A 100 -9.99 -3.98 -11.33
CA SER A 100 -10.84 -5.04 -11.90
C SER A 100 -12.08 -5.38 -11.08
N ARG A 101 -12.10 -5.02 -9.79
CA ARG A 101 -13.22 -5.26 -8.87
C ARG A 101 -14.12 -4.04 -8.67
N LEU A 102 -13.79 -2.91 -9.26
CA LEU A 102 -14.64 -1.73 -9.19
C LEU A 102 -16.04 -2.02 -9.79
N PRO A 103 -17.10 -1.38 -9.27
CA PRO A 103 -18.41 -1.44 -9.90
C PRO A 103 -18.33 -1.03 -11.37
N GLN A 104 -18.93 -1.82 -12.27
CA GLN A 104 -18.86 -1.57 -13.72
C GLN A 104 -19.40 -0.19 -14.14
N THR A 105 -20.33 0.36 -13.35
CA THR A 105 -20.81 1.74 -13.53
C THR A 105 -19.73 2.78 -13.27
N GLU A 106 -18.86 2.56 -12.28
CA GLU A 106 -17.73 3.46 -12.00
C GLU A 106 -16.62 3.31 -13.05
N VAL A 107 -16.31 2.09 -13.46
CA VAL A 107 -15.34 1.82 -14.55
C VAL A 107 -15.79 2.54 -15.83
N SER A 108 -17.04 2.32 -16.26
CA SER A 108 -17.59 2.96 -17.46
C SER A 108 -17.60 4.49 -17.35
N ARG A 109 -17.90 5.03 -16.16
CA ARG A 109 -17.89 6.47 -15.91
C ARG A 109 -16.47 7.03 -16.06
N ILE A 110 -15.46 6.38 -15.48
CA ILE A 110 -14.06 6.82 -15.51
C ILE A 110 -13.48 6.71 -16.93
N GLU A 111 -13.63 5.55 -17.58
CA GLU A 111 -13.10 5.29 -18.93
C GLU A 111 -13.75 6.18 -20.02
N SER A 112 -14.93 6.75 -19.74
CA SER A 112 -15.57 7.72 -20.64
C SER A 112 -14.98 9.15 -20.58
N LEU A 113 -14.16 9.45 -19.55
CA LEU A 113 -13.60 10.80 -19.37
C LEU A 113 -12.43 11.06 -20.31
N GLU A 114 -11.56 10.07 -20.49
CA GLU A 114 -10.37 10.18 -21.33
C GLU A 114 -10.21 8.91 -22.16
N PHE A 115 -9.92 9.08 -23.45
CA PHE A 115 -9.60 7.96 -24.32
C PHE A 115 -8.16 7.50 -24.05
N LEU A 116 -7.99 6.22 -23.74
CA LEU A 116 -6.71 5.57 -23.52
C LEU A 116 -6.56 4.42 -24.52
N ASP A 117 -5.61 4.54 -25.44
CA ASP A 117 -5.30 3.53 -26.46
C ASP A 117 -4.33 2.45 -25.96
N GLU A 118 -3.40 2.80 -25.06
CA GLU A 118 -2.39 1.89 -24.51
C GLU A 118 -2.78 1.32 -23.12
N LEU A 119 -3.78 0.43 -23.09
CA LEU A 119 -4.25 -0.21 -21.84
C LEU A 119 -3.17 -1.05 -21.16
N GLU A 120 -2.23 -1.61 -21.94
CA GLU A 120 -1.13 -2.41 -21.42
C GLU A 120 -0.20 -1.60 -20.52
N LEU A 121 -0.02 -0.29 -20.80
CA LEU A 121 0.79 0.60 -19.96
C LEU A 121 0.09 0.90 -18.63
N LEU A 122 -1.23 1.10 -18.66
CA LEU A 122 -2.03 1.27 -17.44
C LEU A 122 -1.98 0.01 -16.60
N GLU A 123 -2.19 -1.16 -17.20
CA GLU A 123 -2.09 -2.44 -16.50
C GLU A 123 -0.69 -2.63 -15.89
N GLN A 124 0.37 -2.33 -16.65
CA GLN A 124 1.73 -2.42 -16.15
C GLN A 124 1.95 -1.48 -14.96
N LEU A 125 1.49 -0.23 -15.04
CA LEU A 125 1.57 0.73 -13.94
C LEU A 125 0.80 0.27 -12.70
N MET A 126 -0.45 -0.16 -12.88
CA MET A 126 -1.36 -0.59 -11.81
C MET A 126 -0.87 -1.86 -11.10
N ARG A 127 -0.16 -2.75 -11.81
CA ARG A 127 0.50 -3.93 -11.20
C ARG A 127 1.72 -3.58 -10.35
N HIS A 128 2.22 -2.34 -10.41
CA HIS A 128 3.38 -1.85 -9.66
C HIS A 128 3.01 -0.95 -8.48
N TYR A 129 1.73 -0.82 -8.15
CA TYR A 129 1.25 -0.21 -6.92
C TYR A 129 0.35 -1.19 -6.17
N CYS A 130 0.30 -1.07 -4.85
CA CYS A 130 -0.58 -1.85 -4.01
C CYS A 130 -1.26 -1.01 -2.95
N LEU A 131 -2.45 -1.46 -2.56
CA LEU A 131 -3.12 -1.05 -1.34
C LEU A 131 -2.99 -2.19 -0.32
N CYS A 132 -2.38 -1.89 0.82
CA CYS A 132 -2.24 -2.80 1.94
C CYS A 132 -2.98 -2.25 3.15
N TRP A 133 -3.59 -3.13 3.94
CA TRP A 133 -4.13 -2.75 5.23
C TRP A 133 -3.87 -3.82 6.28
N ALA A 134 -3.70 -3.36 7.51
CA ALA A 134 -3.46 -4.21 8.66
C ALA A 134 -4.33 -3.76 9.83
N THR A 135 -4.66 -4.70 10.72
CA THR A 135 -5.44 -4.42 11.93
C THR A 135 -4.78 -5.02 13.16
N LYS A 136 -5.06 -4.41 14.31
CA LYS A 136 -4.64 -4.87 15.63
C LYS A 136 -5.78 -4.62 16.61
N GLY A 137 -6.15 -5.63 17.40
CA GLY A 137 -7.33 -5.58 18.24
C GLY A 137 -8.61 -5.42 17.41
N GLY A 138 -9.67 -4.94 18.05
CA GLY A 138 -10.90 -4.60 17.33
C GLY A 138 -11.71 -5.77 16.79
N SER A 139 -11.50 -7.00 17.30
CA SER A 139 -12.36 -8.14 16.98
C SER A 139 -13.83 -7.87 17.30
N GLU A 140 -14.12 -7.12 18.37
CA GLU A 140 -15.47 -6.68 18.74
C GLU A 140 -16.07 -5.64 17.78
N LEU A 141 -15.23 -4.97 16.98
CA LEU A 141 -15.62 -3.97 15.99
C LEU A 141 -15.68 -4.53 14.56
N GLY A 142 -15.34 -5.81 14.37
CA GLY A 142 -15.31 -6.43 13.05
C GLY A 142 -14.22 -5.87 12.11
N LEU A 143 -13.12 -5.31 12.65
CA LEU A 143 -12.08 -4.70 11.80
C LEU A 143 -11.45 -5.70 10.81
N THR A 144 -11.42 -6.99 11.17
CA THR A 144 -10.90 -8.06 10.31
C THR A 144 -11.78 -8.36 9.09
N GLU A 145 -13.02 -7.87 9.07
CA GLU A 145 -13.97 -8.06 7.95
C GLU A 145 -13.89 -6.92 6.92
N ILE A 146 -13.11 -5.87 7.19
CA ILE A 146 -12.93 -4.75 6.28
C ILE A 146 -12.20 -5.21 5.01
N THR A 147 -12.80 -4.92 3.86
CA THR A 147 -12.29 -5.20 2.51
C THR A 147 -12.37 -3.97 1.62
N PHE A 148 -11.72 -4.06 0.46
CA PHE A 148 -11.90 -3.19 -0.70
C PHE A 148 -12.97 -3.74 -1.64
#